data_AF-A0A946V972-F1
#
_entry.id   AF-A0A946V972-F1
#
_cell.length_a   1.000
_cell.length_b   1.000
_cell.length_c   1.000
_cell.angle_alpha   90.00
_cell.angle_beta   90.00
_cell.angle_gamma   90.00
#
_symmetry.space_group_name_H-M   'P 1'
#
loop_
_entity.id
_entity.type
_entity.pdbx_description
1 polymer ?
#
loop_
_entity_poly.entity_id
_entity_poly.type
_entity_poly.pdbx_seq_one_letter_code
_entity_poly.pdbx_strand_id
1 'polypeptide(L)'
;MPLANPFALVLQGLSGALFGALVFYLLGSLLVRRWIRIELYSLSLSMAVAFLVAIVCEVFLGKLYYLLVGEPLWQYRVWPIHDGYTSVLNFIIWPVYGYYVYFLHQVLHARRVVIRPAWLKGVASGIDGPLLEILANGFFLLFYGTFYFYYLPGDLRHFTSVQVVPLYMVMGVILSMLLDYLLSKPQRWHYPAGFYMAGVGFVLIG
;
A
#
# COMPACT_ATOMS: atom_id res chain seq x y z
N MET A 1 -15.73 -21.49 -5.48
CA MET A 1 -14.39 -21.60 -6.08
C MET A 1 -13.59 -22.62 -5.28
N PRO A 2 -12.89 -23.58 -5.90
CA PRO A 2 -11.99 -24.46 -5.16
C PRO A 2 -11.00 -23.58 -4.38
N LEU A 3 -10.76 -23.92 -3.10
CA LEU A 3 -9.81 -23.21 -2.25
C LEU A 3 -8.46 -23.22 -2.96
N ALA A 4 -8.06 -22.07 -3.50
CA ALA A 4 -6.76 -21.92 -4.14
C ALA A 4 -5.68 -22.32 -3.12
N ASN A 5 -4.71 -23.11 -3.56
CA ASN A 5 -3.61 -23.56 -2.72
C ASN A 5 -2.93 -22.33 -2.08
N PRO A 6 -2.87 -22.23 -0.73
CA PRO A 6 -2.23 -21.11 -0.04
C PRO A 6 -0.83 -20.80 -0.56
N PHE A 7 -0.05 -21.83 -0.91
CA PHE A 7 1.27 -21.66 -1.49
C PHE A 7 1.24 -20.94 -2.85
N ALA A 8 0.28 -21.29 -3.71
CA ALA A 8 0.11 -20.62 -4.99
C ALA A 8 -0.27 -19.14 -4.80
N LEU A 9 -1.16 -18.83 -3.85
CA LEU A 9 -1.55 -17.46 -3.53
C LEU A 9 -0.36 -16.63 -3.04
N VAL A 10 0.47 -17.20 -2.16
CA VAL A 10 1.71 -16.54 -1.70
C VAL A 10 2.65 -16.28 -2.89
N LEU A 11 2.84 -17.24 -3.79
CA LEU A 11 3.66 -17.04 -4.99
C LEU A 11 3.11 -15.95 -5.90
N GLN A 12 1.78 -15.87 -6.05
CA GLN A 12 1.13 -14.78 -6.80
C GLN A 12 1.45 -13.42 -6.16
N GLY A 13 1.25 -13.29 -4.84
CA GLY A 13 1.58 -12.07 -4.10
C GLY A 13 3.06 -11.70 -4.24
N LEU A 14 3.98 -12.66 -4.08
CA LEU A 14 5.42 -12.47 -4.23
C LEU A 14 5.79 -12.01 -5.64
N SER A 15 5.21 -12.61 -6.69
CA SER A 15 5.47 -12.22 -8.07
C SER A 15 5.06 -10.76 -8.34
N GLY A 16 3.88 -10.35 -7.84
CA GLY A 16 3.40 -8.98 -7.99
C GLY A 16 4.26 -7.99 -7.21
N ALA A 17 4.69 -8.37 -6.00
CA ALA A 17 5.59 -7.56 -5.19
C ALA A 17 6.98 -7.39 -5.81
N LEU A 18 7.56 -8.46 -6.36
CA LEU A 18 8.84 -8.40 -7.06
C LEU A 18 8.75 -7.55 -8.33
N PHE A 19 7.66 -7.70 -9.09
CA PHE A 19 7.39 -6.88 -10.26
C PHE A 19 7.27 -5.40 -9.89
N GLY A 20 6.45 -5.08 -8.89
CA GLY A 20 6.28 -3.71 -8.39
C GLY A 20 7.58 -3.11 -7.87
N ALA A 21 8.33 -3.85 -7.04
CA ALA A 21 9.61 -3.40 -6.51
C ALA A 21 10.63 -3.09 -7.62
N LEU A 22 10.70 -3.95 -8.65
CA LEU A 22 11.55 -3.73 -9.81
C LEU A 22 11.13 -2.47 -10.57
N VAL A 23 9.83 -2.32 -10.89
CA VAL A 23 9.30 -1.16 -11.61
C VAL A 23 9.59 0.13 -10.84
N PHE A 24 9.29 0.20 -9.55
CA PHE A 24 9.53 1.40 -8.75
C PHE A 24 11.02 1.73 -8.59
N TYR A 25 11.87 0.71 -8.46
CA TYR A 25 13.33 0.92 -8.41
C TYR A 25 13.86 1.53 -9.71
N LEU A 26 13.45 0.97 -10.85
CA LEU A 26 13.89 1.42 -12.17
C LEU A 26 13.35 2.81 -12.49
N LEU A 27 12.07 3.07 -12.23
CA LEU A 27 11.47 4.40 -12.41
C LEU A 27 12.14 5.44 -11.51
N GLY A 28 12.33 5.15 -10.23
CA GLY A 28 13.03 6.04 -9.32
C GLY A 28 14.45 6.33 -9.78
N SER A 29 15.21 5.30 -10.14
CA SER A 29 16.60 5.44 -10.62
C SER A 29 16.67 6.23 -11.93
N LEU A 30 15.71 6.03 -12.84
CA LEU A 30 15.59 6.77 -14.09
C LEU A 30 15.29 8.26 -13.84
N LEU A 31 14.34 8.57 -12.96
CA LEU A 31 13.95 9.93 -12.61
C LEU A 31 15.11 10.71 -11.95
N VAL A 32 15.94 10.03 -11.16
CA VAL A 32 17.15 10.63 -10.56
C VAL A 32 18.37 10.55 -11.51
N ARG A 33 18.26 9.81 -12.61
CA ARG A 33 19.36 9.52 -13.57
C ARG A 33 20.60 8.91 -12.91
N ARG A 34 20.40 8.17 -11.82
CA ARG A 34 21.44 7.44 -11.09
C ARG A 34 20.82 6.31 -10.29
N TRP A 35 21.61 5.29 -10.00
CA TRP A 35 21.21 4.23 -9.07
C TRP A 35 20.97 4.81 -7.67
N ILE A 36 19.78 4.60 -7.14
CA ILE A 36 19.42 5.05 -5.81
C ILE A 36 20.09 4.14 -4.78
N ARG A 37 20.82 4.74 -3.84
CA ARG A 37 21.40 4.04 -2.70
C ARG A 37 20.30 3.78 -1.68
N ILE A 38 20.14 2.52 -1.31
CA ILE A 38 19.12 2.08 -0.38
C ILE A 38 19.67 2.17 1.05
N GLU A 39 18.99 2.93 1.88
CA GLU A 39 19.19 2.93 3.33
C GLU A 39 18.21 1.94 3.96
N LEU A 40 18.73 0.79 4.41
CA LEU A 40 17.91 -0.34 4.86
C LEU A 40 16.97 0.01 6.02
N TYR A 41 17.41 0.85 6.95
CA TYR A 41 16.57 1.26 8.08
C TYR A 41 15.35 2.05 7.61
N SER A 42 15.59 3.14 6.87
CA SER A 42 14.52 4.01 6.34
C SER A 42 13.58 3.26 5.40
N LEU A 43 14.11 2.34 4.58
CA LEU A 43 13.29 1.48 3.72
C LEU A 43 12.42 0.53 4.54
N SER A 44 13.01 -0.25 5.44
CA SER A 44 12.27 -1.23 6.25
C SER A 44 11.21 -0.56 7.13
N LEU A 45 11.51 0.61 7.68
CA LEU A 45 10.53 1.41 8.42
C LEU A 45 9.38 1.87 7.53
N SER A 46 9.67 2.37 6.32
CA SER A 46 8.64 2.77 5.35
C SER A 46 7.72 1.60 4.99
N MET A 47 8.30 0.44 4.67
CA MET A 47 7.56 -0.78 4.34
C MET A 47 6.69 -1.27 5.50
N ALA A 48 7.23 -1.31 6.72
CA ALA A 48 6.52 -1.81 7.90
C ALA A 48 5.39 -0.90 8.35
N VAL A 49 5.63 0.42 8.38
CA VAL A 49 4.62 1.40 8.79
C VAL A 49 3.51 1.48 7.75
N ALA A 50 3.85 1.50 6.45
CA ALA A 50 2.87 1.47 5.38
C ALA A 50 1.98 0.22 5.45
N PHE A 51 2.58 -0.95 5.70
CA PHE A 51 1.82 -2.18 5.89
C PHE A 51 0.80 -2.09 7.01
N LEU A 52 1.23 -1.72 8.23
CA LEU A 52 0.32 -1.63 9.36
C LEU A 52 -0.77 -0.57 9.14
N VAL A 53 -0.37 0.64 8.71
CA VAL A 53 -1.31 1.74 8.50
C VAL A 53 -2.34 1.35 7.44
N ALA A 54 -1.91 0.75 6.33
CA ALA A 54 -2.81 0.43 5.24
C ALA A 54 -3.84 -0.63 5.62
N ILE A 55 -3.44 -1.78 6.18
CA ILE A 55 -4.41 -2.82 6.55
C ILE A 55 -5.40 -2.34 7.62
N VAL A 56 -4.94 -1.55 8.58
CA VAL A 56 -5.77 -1.01 9.65
C VAL A 56 -6.74 0.01 9.06
N CYS A 57 -6.24 1.00 8.31
CA CYS A 57 -7.07 2.01 7.69
C CYS A 57 -8.05 1.43 6.68
N GLU A 58 -7.67 0.44 5.88
CA GLU A 58 -8.59 -0.25 4.96
C GLU A 58 -9.79 -0.80 5.70
N VAL A 59 -9.57 -1.59 6.77
CA VAL A 59 -10.67 -2.21 7.51
C VAL A 59 -11.52 -1.16 8.20
N PHE A 60 -10.92 -0.17 8.88
CA PHE A 60 -11.68 0.84 9.60
C PHE A 60 -12.41 1.82 8.67
N LEU A 61 -11.74 2.34 7.64
CA LEU A 61 -12.35 3.27 6.69
C LEU A 61 -13.36 2.57 5.78
N GLY A 62 -13.12 1.32 5.41
CA GLY A 62 -14.08 0.50 4.66
C GLY A 62 -15.37 0.28 5.46
N LYS A 63 -15.25 -0.10 6.75
CA LYS A 63 -16.40 -0.22 7.66
C LYS A 63 -17.11 1.10 7.87
N LEU A 64 -16.37 2.20 8.08
CA LEU A 64 -16.96 3.53 8.23
C LEU A 64 -17.72 3.95 6.97
N TYR A 65 -17.15 3.73 5.79
CA TYR A 65 -17.82 4.01 4.51
C TYR A 65 -19.11 3.19 4.38
N TYR A 66 -19.07 1.89 4.67
CA TYR A 66 -20.26 1.03 4.64
C TYR A 66 -21.36 1.54 5.58
N LEU A 67 -21.01 1.99 6.78
CA LEU A 67 -21.97 2.56 7.73
C LEU A 67 -22.61 3.87 7.22
N LEU A 68 -21.89 4.66 6.43
CA LEU A 68 -22.37 5.94 5.91
C LEU A 68 -23.16 5.81 4.61
N VAL A 69 -22.75 4.89 3.72
CA VAL A 69 -23.28 4.76 2.36
C VAL A 69 -24.23 3.57 2.22
N GLY A 70 -24.12 2.56 3.09
CA GLY A 70 -24.92 1.33 3.05
C GLY A 70 -24.38 0.25 2.11
N GLU A 71 -23.31 0.54 1.36
CA GLU A 71 -22.68 -0.40 0.43
C GLU A 71 -21.15 -0.41 0.64
N PRO A 72 -20.46 -1.56 0.42
CA PRO A 72 -19.01 -1.60 0.53
C PRO A 72 -18.39 -0.81 -0.63
N LEU A 73 -17.27 -0.12 -0.38
CA LEU A 73 -16.57 0.60 -1.45
C LEU A 73 -15.74 -0.34 -2.32
N TRP A 74 -15.03 -1.28 -1.70
CA TRP A 74 -14.24 -2.31 -2.36
C TRP A 74 -14.41 -3.65 -1.66
N GLN A 75 -14.03 -4.72 -2.35
CA GLN A 75 -13.90 -6.06 -1.78
C GLN A 75 -12.70 -6.79 -2.37
N TYR A 76 -11.86 -7.35 -1.51
CA TYR A 76 -10.79 -8.24 -1.92
C TYR A 76 -11.34 -9.55 -2.47
N ARG A 77 -10.74 -10.02 -3.56
CA ARG A 77 -11.14 -11.27 -4.25
C ARG A 77 -10.14 -12.39 -4.03
N VAL A 78 -8.88 -12.04 -3.75
CA VAL A 78 -7.81 -13.01 -3.50
C VAL A 78 -7.53 -13.08 -2.01
N TRP A 79 -7.80 -14.24 -1.42
CA TRP A 79 -7.60 -14.53 0.01
C TRP A 79 -8.19 -13.47 0.97
N PRO A 80 -9.49 -13.14 0.84
CA PRO A 80 -10.12 -12.10 1.65
C PRO A 80 -10.19 -12.51 3.13
N ILE A 81 -10.00 -11.52 4.00
CA ILE A 81 -10.18 -11.59 5.47
C ILE A 81 -10.87 -10.31 5.95
N HIS A 82 -11.25 -10.24 7.23
CA HIS A 82 -11.98 -9.07 7.78
C HIS A 82 -13.18 -8.69 6.91
N ASP A 83 -14.09 -9.64 6.65
CA ASP A 83 -15.28 -9.45 5.80
C ASP A 83 -14.99 -9.03 4.34
N GLY A 84 -13.74 -9.23 3.88
CA GLY A 84 -13.31 -8.86 2.53
C GLY A 84 -12.81 -7.43 2.38
N TYR A 85 -12.68 -6.67 3.47
CA TYR A 85 -12.07 -5.33 3.44
C TYR A 85 -10.56 -5.37 3.21
N THR A 86 -9.90 -6.50 3.48
CA THR A 86 -8.47 -6.68 3.23
C THR A 86 -8.16 -8.14 2.84
N SER A 87 -6.91 -8.44 2.51
CA SER A 87 -6.44 -9.78 2.12
C SER A 87 -5.31 -10.26 2.99
N VAL A 88 -5.15 -11.58 3.15
CA VAL A 88 -3.93 -12.14 3.76
C VAL A 88 -2.70 -11.70 2.97
N LEU A 89 -2.75 -11.66 1.63
CA LEU A 89 -1.59 -11.31 0.80
C LEU A 89 -1.06 -9.89 1.02
N ASN A 90 -1.82 -9.05 1.73
CA ASN A 90 -1.40 -7.70 2.06
C ASN A 90 -0.19 -7.63 2.99
N PHE A 91 0.20 -8.72 3.68
CA PHE A 91 1.50 -8.78 4.36
C PHE A 91 2.71 -8.71 3.40
N ILE A 92 2.47 -8.92 2.10
CA ILE A 92 3.44 -8.81 1.01
C ILE A 92 3.18 -7.55 0.19
N ILE A 93 1.93 -7.29 -0.19
CA ILE A 93 1.57 -6.23 -1.14
C ILE A 93 1.72 -4.83 -0.53
N TRP A 94 1.20 -4.57 0.67
CA TRP A 94 1.30 -3.23 1.28
C TRP A 94 2.73 -2.79 1.62
N PRO A 95 3.66 -3.68 2.03
CA PRO A 95 5.08 -3.32 2.09
C PRO A 95 5.63 -2.74 0.79
N VAL A 96 5.15 -3.19 -0.38
CA VAL A 96 5.56 -2.66 -1.69
C VAL A 96 5.08 -1.21 -1.88
N TYR A 97 3.93 -0.85 -1.33
CA TYR A 97 3.51 0.55 -1.27
C TYR A 97 4.48 1.39 -0.41
N GLY A 98 4.88 0.89 0.76
CA GLY A 98 5.90 1.56 1.57
C GLY A 98 7.26 1.66 0.88
N TYR A 99 7.61 0.66 0.05
CA TYR A 99 8.77 0.71 -0.84
C TYR A 99 8.61 1.84 -1.88
N TYR A 100 7.47 1.93 -2.56
CA TYR A 100 7.16 3.04 -3.48
C TYR A 100 7.31 4.40 -2.79
N VAL A 101 6.70 4.60 -1.62
CA VAL A 101 6.77 5.86 -0.85
C VAL A 101 8.22 6.22 -0.52
N TYR A 102 9.04 5.24 -0.13
CA TYR A 102 10.48 5.45 0.11
C TYR A 102 11.19 5.97 -1.15
N PHE A 103 10.97 5.34 -2.31
CA PHE A 103 11.58 5.77 -3.57
C PHE A 103 11.09 7.14 -4.02
N LEU A 104 9.79 7.42 -3.85
CA LEU A 104 9.22 8.74 -4.13
C LEU A 104 9.92 9.82 -3.28
N HIS A 105 10.11 9.58 -1.99
CA HIS A 105 10.86 10.51 -1.12
C HIS A 105 12.31 10.72 -1.58
N GLN A 106 13.00 9.66 -2.01
CA GLN A 106 14.37 9.78 -2.56
C GLN A 106 14.39 10.62 -3.84
N VAL A 107 13.42 10.42 -4.74
CA VAL A 107 13.28 11.20 -5.98
C VAL A 107 13.02 12.67 -5.64
N LEU A 108 12.04 12.96 -4.78
CA LEU A 108 11.71 14.33 -4.37
C LEU A 108 12.90 15.04 -3.75
N HIS A 109 13.61 14.37 -2.84
CA HIS A 109 14.81 14.91 -2.21
C HIS A 109 15.92 15.20 -3.23
N ALA A 110 16.20 14.26 -4.15
CA ALA A 110 17.22 14.45 -5.17
C ALA A 110 16.88 15.56 -6.17
N ARG A 111 15.58 15.78 -6.42
CA ARG A 111 15.06 16.87 -7.28
C ARG A 111 14.85 18.18 -6.53
N ARG A 112 15.20 18.24 -5.24
CA ARG A 112 15.03 19.40 -4.34
C ARG A 112 13.57 19.89 -4.26
N VAL A 113 12.61 18.99 -4.43
CA VAL A 113 11.19 19.27 -4.25
C VAL A 113 10.85 19.10 -2.78
N VAL A 114 10.49 20.20 -2.13
CA VAL A 114 10.15 20.21 -0.70
C VAL A 114 8.63 20.36 -0.56
N ILE A 115 7.96 19.27 -0.20
CA ILE A 115 6.52 19.28 0.11
C ILE A 115 6.39 19.47 1.62
N ARG A 116 5.89 20.64 2.03
CA ARG A 116 5.53 20.96 3.40
C ARG A 116 4.13 21.59 3.41
N PRO A 117 3.27 21.26 4.40
CA PRO A 117 3.55 20.42 5.58
C PRO A 117 3.47 18.91 5.30
N ALA A 118 3.83 18.06 6.27
CA ALA A 118 3.83 16.58 6.11
C ALA A 118 2.48 16.02 5.65
N TRP A 119 1.36 16.59 6.13
CA TRP A 119 0.01 16.17 5.71
C TRP A 119 -0.23 16.41 4.21
N LEU A 120 0.44 17.40 3.60
CA LEU A 120 0.29 17.67 2.17
C LEU A 120 0.91 16.56 1.31
N LYS A 121 1.99 15.91 1.80
CA LYS A 121 2.52 14.68 1.18
C LYS A 121 1.46 13.58 1.22
N GLY A 122 0.78 13.44 2.36
CA GLY A 122 -0.28 12.46 2.53
C GLY A 122 -1.51 12.69 1.67
N VAL A 123 -1.89 13.94 1.45
CA VAL A 123 -2.97 14.29 0.51
C VAL A 123 -2.56 13.93 -0.93
N ALA A 124 -1.30 14.19 -1.30
CA ALA A 124 -0.78 13.78 -2.61
C ALA A 124 -0.79 12.25 -2.78
N SER A 125 -0.50 11.49 -1.72
CA SER A 125 -0.62 10.02 -1.73
C SER A 125 -2.03 9.53 -2.05
N GLY A 126 -3.07 10.32 -1.79
CA GLY A 126 -4.45 10.00 -2.17
C GLY A 126 -4.69 9.98 -3.69
N ILE A 127 -3.82 10.65 -4.46
CA ILE A 127 -3.83 10.64 -5.93
C ILE A 127 -3.01 9.47 -6.47
N ASP A 128 -1.90 9.14 -5.79
CA ASP A 128 -1.02 8.05 -6.19
C ASP A 128 -1.66 6.67 -5.91
N GLY A 129 -2.48 6.57 -4.86
CA GLY A 129 -3.17 5.34 -4.46
C GLY A 129 -3.91 4.67 -5.63
N PRO A 130 -4.89 5.32 -6.28
CA PRO A 130 -5.62 4.76 -7.42
C PRO A 130 -4.73 4.31 -8.58
N LEU A 131 -3.61 4.99 -8.84
CA LEU A 131 -2.67 4.59 -9.90
C LEU A 131 -1.98 3.27 -9.56
N LEU A 132 -1.57 3.10 -8.31
CA LEU A 132 -0.97 1.86 -7.83
C LEU A 132 -1.99 0.72 -7.78
N GLU A 133 -3.25 1.03 -7.51
CA GLU A 133 -4.33 0.06 -7.60
C GLU A 133 -4.57 -0.45 -9.00
N ILE A 134 -4.59 0.46 -9.99
CA ILE A 134 -4.69 0.09 -11.40
C ILE A 134 -3.52 -0.83 -11.78
N LEU A 135 -2.31 -0.54 -11.29
CA LEU A 135 -1.15 -1.41 -11.52
C LEU A 135 -1.30 -2.79 -10.86
N ALA A 136 -1.74 -2.83 -9.60
CA ALA A 136 -1.94 -4.08 -8.87
C ALA A 136 -3.05 -4.94 -9.51
N ASN A 137 -4.23 -4.37 -9.73
CA ASN A 137 -5.33 -5.05 -10.40
C ASN A 137 -4.99 -5.41 -11.85
N GLY A 138 -4.27 -4.55 -12.57
CA GLY A 138 -3.79 -4.83 -13.92
C GLY A 138 -2.84 -6.02 -13.96
N PHE A 139 -1.91 -6.12 -13.01
CA PHE A 139 -1.01 -7.26 -12.88
C PHE A 139 -1.80 -8.55 -12.59
N PHE A 140 -2.68 -8.54 -11.59
CA PHE A 140 -3.46 -9.73 -11.22
C PHE A 140 -4.41 -10.17 -12.35
N LEU A 141 -5.03 -9.22 -13.04
CA LEU A 141 -5.93 -9.54 -14.14
C LEU A 141 -5.17 -10.13 -15.34
N LEU A 142 -4.01 -9.55 -15.67
CA LEU A 142 -3.19 -9.99 -16.81
C LEU A 142 -2.60 -11.40 -16.60
N PHE A 143 -2.08 -11.69 -15.40
CA PHE A 143 -1.36 -12.94 -15.13
C PHE A 143 -2.22 -14.04 -14.49
N TYR A 144 -3.28 -13.66 -13.77
CA TYR A 144 -4.10 -14.60 -12.99
C TYR A 144 -5.59 -14.56 -13.35
N GLY A 145 -6.01 -13.70 -14.28
CA GLY A 145 -7.39 -13.65 -14.76
C GLY A 145 -8.42 -13.21 -13.71
N THR A 146 -7.98 -12.57 -12.63
CA THR A 146 -8.84 -12.08 -11.55
C THR A 146 -8.40 -10.70 -11.08
N PHE A 147 -9.35 -9.92 -10.56
CA PHE A 147 -9.02 -8.74 -9.78
C PHE A 147 -8.38 -9.15 -8.45
N TYR A 148 -7.46 -8.33 -7.94
CA TYR A 148 -6.93 -8.50 -6.59
C TYR A 148 -7.96 -8.00 -5.57
N PHE A 149 -8.47 -6.80 -5.80
CA PHE A 149 -9.64 -6.21 -5.15
C PHE A 149 -10.53 -5.52 -6.18
N TYR A 150 -11.81 -5.44 -5.88
CA TYR A 150 -12.84 -5.00 -6.81
C TYR A 150 -13.61 -3.84 -6.23
N TYR A 151 -13.64 -2.71 -6.94
CA TYR A 151 -14.42 -1.54 -6.54
C TYR A 151 -15.88 -1.67 -6.97
N LEU A 152 -16.81 -1.46 -6.05
CA LEU A 152 -18.24 -1.68 -6.25
C LEU A 152 -18.97 -0.56 -6.99
N PRO A 153 -18.67 0.75 -6.75
CA PRO A 153 -19.36 1.84 -7.46
C PRO A 153 -19.22 1.82 -8.99
N GLY A 154 -18.31 1.00 -9.53
CA GLY A 154 -18.23 0.67 -10.96
C GLY A 154 -17.68 1.76 -11.86
N ASP A 155 -17.31 2.91 -11.30
CA ASP A 155 -16.48 3.86 -11.99
C ASP A 155 -15.08 3.28 -12.26
N LEU A 156 -14.38 3.85 -13.25
CA LEU A 156 -13.03 3.45 -13.64
C LEU A 156 -12.86 1.94 -13.92
N ARG A 157 -13.94 1.28 -14.40
CA ARG A 157 -13.99 -0.15 -14.73
C ARG A 157 -13.63 -1.07 -13.57
N HIS A 158 -13.98 -0.69 -12.34
CA HIS A 158 -13.76 -1.47 -11.11
C HIS A 158 -12.29 -1.66 -10.68
N PHE A 159 -11.33 -1.07 -11.40
CA PHE A 159 -9.91 -1.10 -11.02
C PHE A 159 -9.62 -0.28 -9.76
N THR A 160 -10.36 0.82 -9.60
CA THR A 160 -10.32 1.77 -8.49
C THR A 160 -11.66 2.55 -8.51
N SER A 161 -11.82 3.55 -7.64
CA SER A 161 -12.96 4.46 -7.65
C SER A 161 -12.53 5.87 -7.24
N VAL A 162 -13.10 6.89 -7.86
CA VAL A 162 -12.94 8.29 -7.41
C VAL A 162 -13.37 8.44 -5.95
N GLN A 163 -14.33 7.61 -5.50
CA GLN A 163 -14.81 7.63 -4.12
C GLN A 163 -13.77 7.14 -3.10
N VAL A 164 -12.72 6.43 -3.51
CA VAL A 164 -11.63 6.00 -2.60
C VAL A 164 -10.66 7.13 -2.29
N VAL A 165 -10.55 8.12 -3.17
CA VAL A 165 -9.53 9.18 -3.08
C VAL A 165 -9.55 9.88 -1.70
N PRO A 166 -10.70 10.28 -1.12
CA PRO A 166 -10.72 10.90 0.21
C PRO A 166 -10.22 9.96 1.31
N LEU A 167 -10.55 8.66 1.24
CA LEU A 167 -10.12 7.66 2.22
C LEU A 167 -8.59 7.48 2.15
N TYR A 168 -8.04 7.44 0.94
CA TYR A 168 -6.60 7.36 0.72
C TYR A 168 -5.86 8.64 1.09
N MET A 169 -6.47 9.81 0.96
CA MET A 169 -5.91 11.04 1.53
C MET A 169 -5.77 10.94 3.05
N VAL A 170 -6.80 10.43 3.75
CA VAL A 170 -6.75 10.23 5.22
C VAL A 170 -5.64 9.25 5.59
N MET A 171 -5.60 8.09 4.92
CA MET A 171 -4.56 7.08 5.14
C MET A 171 -3.16 7.63 4.86
N GLY A 172 -2.99 8.35 3.75
CA GLY A 172 -1.73 8.98 3.36
C GLY A 172 -1.26 10.04 4.35
N VAL A 173 -2.17 10.83 4.92
CA VAL A 173 -1.86 11.81 5.97
C VAL A 173 -1.35 11.10 7.22
N ILE A 174 -2.06 10.07 7.69
CA ILE A 174 -1.65 9.27 8.86
C ILE A 174 -0.25 8.68 8.62
N LEU A 175 -0.05 8.03 7.47
CA LEU A 175 1.23 7.44 7.10
C LEU A 175 2.35 8.47 7.07
N SER A 176 2.14 9.60 6.40
CA SER A 176 3.16 10.65 6.23
C SER A 176 3.55 11.28 7.56
N MET A 177 2.57 11.56 8.43
CA MET A 177 2.83 12.09 9.77
C MET A 177 3.60 11.08 10.64
N LEU A 178 3.21 9.82 10.60
CA LEU A 178 3.86 8.76 11.38
C LEU A 178 5.29 8.50 10.90
N LEU A 179 5.52 8.47 9.59
CA LEU A 179 6.86 8.33 9.02
C LEU A 179 7.75 9.52 9.33
N ASP A 180 7.29 10.75 9.12
CA ASP A 180 8.07 11.96 9.44
C ASP A 180 8.40 12.00 10.95
N TYR A 181 7.47 11.59 11.82
CA TYR A 181 7.73 11.45 13.26
C TYR A 181 8.81 10.40 13.55
N LEU A 182 8.67 9.17 13.05
CA LEU A 182 9.58 8.06 13.38
C LEU A 182 10.98 8.26 12.78
N LEU A 183 11.07 8.84 11.58
CA LEU A 183 12.35 9.17 10.93
C LEU A 183 13.08 10.33 11.62
N SER A 184 12.37 11.19 12.37
CA SER A 184 13.00 12.24 13.20
C SER A 184 13.62 11.72 14.50
N LYS A 185 13.34 10.46 14.88
CA LYS A 185 13.87 9.84 16.10
C LYS A 185 15.18 9.10 15.82
N PRO A 186 16.01 8.85 16.85
CA PRO A 186 17.18 7.99 16.71
C PRO A 186 16.81 6.62 16.15
N GLN A 187 17.64 6.10 15.25
CA GLN A 187 17.37 4.84 14.58
C GLN A 187 17.29 3.69 15.59
N ARG A 188 16.16 2.97 15.57
CA ARG A 188 15.89 1.85 16.49
C ARG A 188 15.23 0.72 15.72
N TRP A 189 15.97 -0.36 15.51
CA TRP A 189 15.53 -1.51 14.69
C TRP A 189 14.31 -2.26 15.21
N HIS A 190 13.94 -2.08 16.48
CA HIS A 190 12.67 -2.61 17.00
C HIS A 190 11.44 -1.88 16.44
N TYR A 191 11.57 -0.67 15.90
CA TYR A 191 10.44 0.02 15.26
C TYR A 191 9.95 -0.72 14.01
N PRO A 192 10.73 -0.91 12.93
CA PRO A 192 10.24 -1.62 11.75
C PRO A 192 9.75 -3.04 12.09
N ALA A 193 10.47 -3.77 12.97
CA ALA A 193 10.04 -5.09 13.42
C ALA A 193 8.70 -5.04 14.17
N GLY A 194 8.54 -4.11 15.11
CA GLY A 194 7.31 -3.97 15.89
C GLY A 194 6.10 -3.60 15.04
N PHE A 195 6.26 -2.64 14.12
CA PHE A 195 5.20 -2.26 13.17
C PHE A 195 4.81 -3.42 12.25
N TYR A 196 5.80 -4.14 11.70
CA TYR A 196 5.53 -5.27 10.81
C TYR A 196 4.84 -6.42 11.55
N MET A 197 5.34 -6.79 12.73
CA MET A 197 4.75 -7.85 13.56
C MET A 197 3.34 -7.50 14.03
N ALA A 198 3.07 -6.24 14.39
CA ALA A 198 1.73 -5.78 14.69
C ALA A 198 0.80 -5.93 13.48
N GLY A 199 1.29 -5.64 12.28
CA GLY A 199 0.52 -5.81 11.04
C GLY A 199 0.21 -7.28 10.75
N VAL A 200 1.20 -8.18 10.93
CA VAL A 200 0.98 -9.63 10.82
C VAL A 200 -0.04 -10.10 11.85
N GLY A 201 0.06 -9.64 13.10
CA GLY A 201 -0.92 -9.95 14.14
C GLY A 201 -2.33 -9.52 13.75
N PHE A 202 -2.49 -8.32 13.16
CA PHE A 202 -3.78 -7.84 12.66
C PHE A 202 -4.33 -8.70 11.51
N VAL A 203 -3.47 -9.15 10.59
CA VAL A 203 -3.85 -10.09 9.51
C VAL A 203 -4.33 -11.42 10.08
N LEU A 204 -3.66 -11.95 11.11
CA LEU A 204 -3.99 -13.26 11.70
C LEU A 204 -5.28 -13.28 12.53
N ILE A 205 -5.79 -12.12 12.97
CA ILE A 205 -7.02 -12.01 13.77
C ILE A 205 -8.28 -11.92 12.87
N GLY A 206 -8.13 -11.63 11.57
CA GLY A 206 -9.22 -11.47 10.61
C GLY A 206 -9.64 -12.74 9.90
#